data_AF-A0A061N2H5-F1
#
_entry.id   AF-A0A061N2H5-F1
#
_cell.length_a   1.000
_cell.length_b   1.000
_cell.length_c   1.000
_cell.angle_alpha   90.00
_cell.angle_beta   90.00
_cell.angle_gamma   90.00
#
_symmetry.space_group_name_H-M   'P 1'
#
loop_
_entity.id
_entity.type
_entity.pdbx_description
1 polymer ?
#
loop_
_entity_poly.entity_id
_entity_poly.type
_entity_poly.pdbx_seq_one_letter_code
_entity_poly.pdbx_strand_id
1 'polypeptide(L)'
;MVHEPDHIPLMIGMEKGWFANEGIDVTMIEPEDHFDAIDEIKAGKMDIAITEPLHLVEDRAAGEPVLGFARFLHTNGGVMYNKAKGIKRPVDLIGKRIQYQAHQG
;
A
#
# COMPACT_ATOMS: atom_id res chain seq x y z
N MET A 1 -16.39 3.96 -1.11
CA MET A 1 -15.73 5.28 -1.29
C MET A 1 -14.42 5.09 -0.61
N VAL A 2 -13.42 4.76 -1.43
CA VAL A 2 -12.07 4.36 -1.04
C VAL A 2 -11.61 5.23 0.13
N HIS A 3 -11.47 4.59 1.29
CA HIS A 3 -11.28 5.27 2.57
C HIS A 3 -9.86 5.83 2.74
N GLU A 4 -8.95 5.54 1.81
CA GLU A 4 -7.54 5.89 1.93
C GLU A 4 -7.14 7.06 0.99
N PRO A 5 -6.56 8.14 1.56
CA PRO A 5 -6.32 9.39 0.81
C PRO A 5 -5.19 9.29 -0.23
N ASP A 6 -4.39 8.23 -0.19
CA ASP A 6 -3.29 7.98 -1.11
C ASP A 6 -3.75 7.62 -2.53
N HIS A 7 -4.98 7.12 -2.69
CA HIS A 7 -5.57 6.84 -4.01
C HIS A 7 -6.17 8.07 -4.72
N ILE A 8 -6.25 9.23 -4.03
CA ILE A 8 -6.83 10.47 -4.58
C ILE A 8 -6.23 10.87 -5.94
N PRO A 9 -4.90 10.84 -6.16
CA PRO A 9 -4.33 11.24 -7.44
C PRO A 9 -4.86 10.43 -8.64
N LEU A 10 -5.09 9.12 -8.45
CA LEU A 10 -5.62 8.24 -9.49
C LEU A 10 -7.10 8.54 -9.76
N MET A 11 -7.90 8.73 -8.71
CA MET A 11 -9.32 9.10 -8.84
C MET A 11 -9.50 10.44 -9.57
N ILE A 12 -8.70 11.45 -9.21
CA ILE A 12 -8.73 12.75 -9.88
C ILE A 12 -8.28 12.63 -11.35
N GLY A 13 -7.24 11.83 -11.63
CA GLY A 13 -6.80 11.58 -13.00
C GLY A 13 -7.91 10.96 -13.87
N MET A 14 -8.71 10.06 -13.30
CA MET A 14 -9.89 9.49 -13.97
C MET A 14 -11.00 10.54 -14.14
N GLU A 15 -11.37 11.27 -13.09
CA GLU A 15 -12.42 12.30 -13.12
C GLU A 15 -12.11 13.42 -14.12
N LYS A 16 -10.84 13.82 -14.21
CA LYS A 16 -10.36 14.86 -15.14
C LYS A 16 -10.09 14.34 -16.55
N GLY A 17 -10.24 13.04 -16.81
CA GLY A 17 -10.02 12.41 -18.10
C GLY A 17 -8.55 12.38 -18.55
N TRP A 18 -7.59 12.53 -17.64
CA TRP A 18 -6.16 12.54 -17.98
C TRP A 18 -5.71 11.21 -18.58
N PHE A 19 -6.16 10.08 -18.02
CA PHE A 19 -5.90 8.76 -18.59
C PHE A 19 -6.51 8.62 -19.99
N ALA A 20 -7.79 9.02 -20.14
CA ALA A 20 -8.47 8.95 -21.43
C ALA A 20 -7.83 9.82 -22.51
N ASN A 21 -7.30 11.01 -22.15
CA ASN A 21 -6.59 11.89 -23.07
C ASN A 21 -5.28 11.27 -23.60
N GLU A 22 -4.65 10.40 -22.81
CA GLU A 22 -3.47 9.61 -23.20
C GLU A 22 -3.85 8.27 -23.85
N GLY A 23 -5.14 8.02 -24.10
CA GLY A 23 -5.63 6.77 -24.68
C GLY A 23 -5.58 5.58 -23.72
N ILE A 24 -5.50 5.82 -22.41
CA ILE A 24 -5.45 4.81 -21.36
C ILE A 24 -6.85 4.65 -20.76
N ASP A 25 -7.42 3.45 -20.88
CA ASP A 25 -8.67 3.08 -20.20
C ASP A 25 -8.34 2.45 -18.84
N VAL A 26 -8.81 3.06 -17.75
CA VAL A 26 -8.49 2.65 -16.38
C VAL A 26 -9.79 2.38 -15.63
N THR A 27 -9.88 1.19 -15.03
CA THR A 27 -10.94 0.83 -14.08
C THR A 27 -10.33 0.60 -12.71
N MET A 28 -10.86 1.28 -11.69
CA MET A 28 -10.44 1.10 -10.30
C MET A 28 -11.37 0.11 -9.61
N ILE A 29 -10.81 -0.92 -8.99
CA ILE A 29 -11.55 -1.94 -8.24
C ILE A 29 -11.27 -1.69 -6.74
N GLU A 30 -12.31 -1.34 -5.98
CA GLU A 30 -12.23 -1.24 -4.52
C GLU A 30 -12.39 -2.66 -3.94
N PRO A 31 -11.43 -3.17 -3.13
CA PRO A 31 -11.57 -4.46 -2.46
C PRO A 31 -12.80 -4.50 -1.55
N GLU A 32 -13.60 -5.57 -1.62
CA GLU A 32 -14.64 -5.81 -0.60
C GLU A 32 -14.04 -6.40 0.69
N ASP A 33 -12.90 -7.09 0.59
CA ASP A 33 -12.18 -7.71 1.72
C ASP A 33 -10.66 -7.73 1.43
N HIS A 34 -9.84 -8.05 2.43
CA HIS A 34 -8.40 -8.23 2.22
C HIS A 34 -8.15 -9.45 1.33
N PHE A 35 -7.69 -9.23 0.09
CA PHE A 35 -7.28 -10.29 -0.84
C PHE A 35 -5.77 -10.24 -1.10
N ASP A 36 -5.20 -11.39 -1.46
CA ASP A 36 -3.83 -11.46 -1.96
C ASP A 36 -3.78 -10.95 -3.41
N ALA A 37 -3.06 -9.85 -3.61
CA ALA A 37 -2.91 -9.20 -4.91
C ALA A 37 -2.31 -10.14 -5.97
N ILE A 38 -1.37 -11.02 -5.60
CA ILE A 38 -0.73 -11.89 -6.59
C ILE A 38 -1.70 -12.98 -7.07
N ASP A 39 -2.56 -13.49 -6.18
CA ASP A 39 -3.55 -14.51 -6.53
C ASP A 39 -4.62 -13.95 -7.45
N GLU A 40 -5.09 -12.72 -7.23
CA GLU A 40 -6.08 -12.07 -8.10
C GLU A 40 -5.49 -11.72 -9.47
N ILE A 41 -4.21 -11.34 -9.53
CA ILE A 41 -3.47 -11.15 -10.80
C ILE A 41 -3.34 -12.48 -11.55
N LYS A 42 -2.94 -13.56 -10.87
CA LYS A 42 -2.83 -14.90 -11.47
C LYS A 42 -4.18 -15.45 -11.94
N ALA A 43 -5.26 -15.13 -11.23
CA ALA A 43 -6.62 -15.48 -11.61
C ALA A 43 -7.15 -14.67 -12.80
N GLY A 44 -6.42 -13.65 -13.27
CA GLY A 44 -6.81 -12.79 -14.38
C GLY A 44 -7.94 -11.82 -14.03
N LYS A 45 -8.15 -11.56 -12.74
CA LYS A 45 -9.17 -10.61 -12.26
C LYS A 45 -8.62 -9.19 -12.14
N MET A 46 -7.30 -9.04 -12.05
CA MET A 46 -6.60 -7.75 -11.95
C MET A 46 -5.33 -7.77 -12.81
N ASP A 47 -4.98 -6.62 -13.40
CA ASP A 47 -3.73 -6.45 -14.14
C ASP A 47 -2.63 -5.80 -13.29
N ILE A 48 -3.02 -4.90 -12.37
CA ILE A 48 -2.12 -4.09 -11.55
C ILE A 48 -2.71 -4.00 -10.13
N ALA A 49 -1.85 -4.19 -9.13
CA ALA A 49 -2.19 -3.93 -7.74
C ALA A 49 -1.39 -2.75 -7.19
N ILE A 50 -2.05 -1.92 -6.39
CA ILE A 50 -1.39 -0.93 -5.53
C ILE A 50 -1.10 -1.65 -4.21
N THR A 51 0.18 -1.82 -3.89
CA THR A 51 0.60 -2.50 -2.67
C THR A 51 1.78 -1.79 -2.02
N GLU A 52 2.01 -2.06 -0.75
CA GLU A 52 3.21 -1.64 -0.05
C GLU A 52 4.45 -2.28 -0.70
N PRO A 53 5.59 -1.56 -0.79
CA PRO A 53 6.81 -2.11 -1.37
C PRO A 53 7.32 -3.40 -0.73
N LEU A 54 6.94 -3.68 0.53
CA LEU A 54 7.34 -4.90 1.24
C LEU A 54 6.75 -6.16 0.57
N HIS A 55 5.45 -6.19 0.28
CA HIS A 55 4.81 -7.34 -0.37
C HIS A 55 5.43 -7.63 -1.74
N LEU A 56 5.72 -6.59 -2.54
CA LEU A 56 6.42 -6.76 -3.82
C LEU A 56 7.80 -7.43 -3.66
N VAL A 57 8.54 -7.10 -2.60
CA VAL A 57 9.84 -7.72 -2.32
C VAL A 57 9.67 -9.17 -1.88
N GLU A 58 8.65 -9.47 -1.05
CA GLU A 58 8.32 -10.81 -0.59
C GLU A 58 7.91 -11.72 -1.77
N ASP A 59 6.99 -11.29 -2.62
CA ASP A 59 6.54 -12.01 -3.82
C ASP A 59 7.71 -12.30 -4.77
N ARG A 60 8.54 -11.28 -5.02
CA ARG A 60 9.71 -11.44 -5.88
C ARG A 60 10.74 -12.40 -5.28
N ALA A 61 10.91 -12.41 -3.96
CA ALA A 61 11.78 -13.36 -3.27
C ALA A 61 11.21 -14.79 -3.32
N ALA A 62 9.89 -14.94 -3.34
CA ALA A 62 9.20 -16.22 -3.54
C ALA A 62 9.27 -16.73 -5.01
N GLY A 63 9.81 -15.92 -5.93
CA GLY A 63 9.96 -16.28 -7.34
C GLY A 63 8.79 -15.89 -8.23
N GLU A 64 7.86 -15.09 -7.73
CA GLU A 64 6.73 -14.59 -8.51
C GLU A 64 7.20 -13.65 -9.62
N PRO A 65 6.58 -13.71 -10.82
CA PRO A 65 6.96 -12.91 -11.98
C PRO A 65 6.44 -11.46 -11.89
N VAL A 66 6.69 -10.79 -10.76
CA VAL A 66 6.19 -9.44 -10.47
C VAL A 66 7.25 -8.36 -10.71
N LEU A 67 6.78 -7.18 -11.12
CA LEU A 67 7.60 -5.99 -11.38
C LEU A 67 6.89 -4.73 -10.86
N GLY A 68 7.53 -4.04 -9.92
CA GLY A 68 7.14 -2.67 -9.57
C GLY A 68 7.72 -1.67 -10.56
N PHE A 69 6.88 -0.78 -11.10
CA PHE A 69 7.28 0.19 -12.12
C PHE A 69 7.02 1.66 -11.74
N ALA A 70 6.31 1.90 -10.63
CA ALA A 70 6.01 3.24 -10.15
C ALA A 70 5.94 3.29 -8.62
N ARG A 71 6.16 4.48 -8.07
CA ARG A 71 5.92 4.82 -6.66
C ARG A 71 5.30 6.21 -6.59
N PHE A 72 4.09 6.29 -6.07
CA PHE A 72 3.34 7.56 -5.98
C PHE A 72 3.09 8.02 -4.54
N LEU A 73 3.28 7.14 -3.54
CA LEU A 73 3.35 7.49 -2.13
C LEU A 73 4.75 7.16 -1.60
N HIS A 74 5.43 8.15 -1.01
CA HIS A 74 6.67 7.97 -0.27
C HIS A 74 6.54 8.66 1.08
N THR A 75 6.80 7.91 2.16
CA THR A 75 6.89 8.46 3.51
C THR A 75 8.25 8.08 4.09
N ASN A 76 8.77 8.90 5.01
CA ASN A 76 9.99 8.55 5.76
C ASN A 76 9.69 7.63 6.95
N GLY A 77 8.47 7.09 7.04
CA GLY A 77 7.97 6.42 8.23
C GLY A 77 7.84 7.36 9.44
N GLY A 78 7.18 6.87 10.48
CA GLY A 78 7.05 7.61 11.73
C GLY A 78 6.64 6.70 12.87
N VAL A 79 7.21 6.93 14.05
CA VAL A 79 6.76 6.28 15.29
C VAL A 79 5.93 7.29 16.06
N MET A 80 4.66 6.96 16.31
CA MET A 80 3.84 7.73 17.22
C MET A 80 4.02 7.22 18.64
N TYR A 81 4.20 8.13 19.60
CA TYR A 81 4.31 7.78 21.00
C TYR A 81 3.62 8.79 21.91
N ASN A 82 3.18 8.33 23.08
CA ASN A 82 2.60 9.21 24.09
C ASN A 82 3.70 9.99 24.81
N LYS A 83 3.77 11.31 24.58
CA LYS A 83 4.76 12.21 25.21
C LYS A 83 4.75 12.12 26.75
N ALA A 84 3.61 11.84 27.38
CA ALA A 84 3.51 11.69 28.83
C ALA A 84 4.23 10.44 29.38
N LYS A 85 4.68 9.52 28.52
CA LYS A 85 5.43 8.31 28.91
C LYS A 85 6.95 8.53 28.98
N GLY A 86 7.42 9.75 28.74
CA GLY A 86 8.84 10.11 28.92
C GLY A 86 9.79 9.48 27.89
N ILE A 87 9.28 9.00 26.76
CA ILE A 87 10.08 8.37 25.70
C ILE A 87 10.83 9.46 24.92
N LYS A 88 12.16 9.39 24.90
CA LYS A 88 13.05 10.32 24.19
C LYS A 88 14.08 9.60 23.33
N ARG A 89 14.39 8.34 23.62
CA ARG A 89 15.38 7.51 22.93
C ARG A 89 14.97 6.03 22.99
N PRO A 90 15.51 5.16 22.11
CA PRO A 90 15.09 3.76 22.03
C PRO A 90 15.14 2.98 23.35
N VAL A 91 16.11 3.23 24.23
CA VAL A 91 16.22 2.54 25.53
C VAL A 91 15.03 2.82 26.46
N ASP A 92 14.30 3.93 26.28
CA ASP A 92 13.11 4.27 27.09
C ASP A 92 11.90 3.36 26.77
N LEU A 93 12.00 2.52 25.73
CA LEU A 93 10.99 1.53 25.36
C LEU A 93 10.98 0.31 26.29
N ILE A 94 12.01 0.13 27.14
CA ILE A 94 12.04 -0.97 28.12
C ILE A 94 10.79 -0.89 29.02
N GLY A 95 10.03 -1.98 29.05
CA GLY A 95 8.78 -2.08 29.81
C GLY A 95 7.59 -1.31 29.22
N LYS A 96 7.69 -0.78 28.00
CA LYS A 96 6.55 -0.20 27.26
C LYS A 96 5.88 -1.25 26.37
N ARG A 97 4.62 -1.01 26.03
CA ARG A 97 3.85 -1.82 25.07
C ARG A 97 3.86 -1.13 23.72
N ILE A 98 4.13 -1.88 22.65
CA ILE A 98 4.23 -1.38 21.27
C ILE A 98 3.14 -2.09 20.46
N GLN A 99 2.37 -1.33 19.69
CA GLN A 99 1.51 -1.89 18.65
C GLN A 99 2.31 -1.97 17.36
N TYR A 100 2.23 -3.11 16.69
CA TYR A 100 2.72 -3.31 15.33
C TYR A 100 1.59 -3.94 14.53
N GLN A 101 1.33 -3.42 13.33
CA GLN A 101 0.43 -4.07 12.38
C GLN A 101 1.29 -5.06 11.59
N ALA A 102 1.10 -6.35 11.83
CA ALA A 102 1.63 -7.38 10.94
C ALA A 102 0.54 -7.70 9.92
N HIS A 103 0.91 -7.80 8.64
CA HIS A 103 0.08 -8.46 7.65
C HIS A 103 -0.27 -9.85 8.19
N GLN A 104 -1.57 -10.12 8.39
CA GLN A 104 -2.03 -11.49 8.60
C GLN A 104 -2.12 -12.08 7.20
N GLY A 105 -1.11 -12.87 6.84
CA GLY A 105 -1.17 -13.69 5.63
C GLY A 105 -2.27 -14.74 5.70
#